data_AF-A0A955UIV0-F1
#
_entry.id   AF-A0A955UIV0-F1
#
_cell.length_a   1.000
_cell.length_b   1.000
_cell.length_c   1.000
_cell.angle_alpha   90.00
_cell.angle_beta   90.00
_cell.angle_gamma   90.00
#
_symmetry.space_group_name_H-M   'P 1'
#
loop_
_entity.id
_entity.type
_entity.pdbx_description
1 polymer ?
#
loop_
_entity_poly.entity_id
_entity_poly.type
_entity_poly.pdbx_seq_one_letter_code
_entity_poly.pdbx_strand_id
1 'polypeptide(L)'
;MRPLPDEPIAPSEFIEELLPALFADLSLDEAERALELRVGVVMTGPGGGEWTLHLVAGELGIERGRDPDSDLTLLSSVGDWRSALWEGRPGLVADAVTVALRGDRPAGLPHRRDGPVEIPGLSDLRGLVEIVVEDAGDARRAADEGVPSADWRVGILIGPGPIPDAPQASIRLGADEAEAIRRGELHPLEALITGRLRLDGDLGLILQLQAVAMTLSMTTGRG
;
A
#
# COMPACT_ATOMS: atom_id res chain seq x y z
N MET A 1 2.52 20.42 -8.47
CA MET A 1 2.68 19.36 -7.47
C MET A 1 3.31 19.92 -6.20
N ARG A 2 2.50 20.04 -5.15
CA ARG A 2 2.94 20.41 -3.81
C ARG A 2 3.92 19.35 -3.27
N PRO A 3 5.08 19.71 -2.69
CA PRO A 3 5.95 18.71 -2.07
C PRO A 3 5.36 18.22 -0.74
N LEU A 4 5.76 17.02 -0.32
CA LEU A 4 5.55 16.56 1.05
C LEU A 4 6.29 17.53 2.01
N PRO A 5 5.68 17.92 3.15
CA PRO A 5 6.37 18.72 4.16
C PRO A 5 7.62 18.04 4.70
N ASP A 6 8.64 18.83 5.09
CA ASP A 6 9.91 18.32 5.64
C ASP A 6 9.73 17.60 6.99
N GLU A 7 8.70 17.98 7.75
CA GLU A 7 8.39 17.39 9.05
C GLU A 7 7.07 16.57 9.01
N PRO A 8 6.94 15.50 9.82
CA PRO A 8 5.71 14.73 9.91
C PRO A 8 4.52 15.57 10.38
N ILE A 9 3.44 15.52 9.60
CA ILE A 9 2.16 16.16 9.95
C ILE A 9 1.20 15.17 10.64
N ALA A 10 0.06 15.67 11.09
CA ALA A 10 -1.01 14.81 11.63
C ALA A 10 -1.67 13.99 10.50
N PRO A 11 -2.10 12.74 10.76
CA PRO A 11 -2.87 11.95 9.79
C PRO A 11 -4.07 12.69 9.18
N SER A 12 -4.85 13.41 10.00
CA SER A 12 -5.98 14.19 9.51
C SER A 12 -5.56 15.32 8.58
N GLU A 13 -4.47 16.02 8.88
CA GLU A 13 -3.94 17.09 8.01
C GLU A 13 -3.42 16.51 6.68
N PHE A 14 -2.73 15.37 6.74
CA PHE A 14 -2.29 14.68 5.53
C PHE A 14 -3.48 14.25 4.67
N ILE A 15 -4.45 13.54 5.25
CA ILE A 15 -5.57 12.98 4.50
C ILE A 15 -6.53 14.07 4.04
N GLU A 16 -6.87 15.06 4.86
CA GLU A 16 -7.94 16.00 4.56
C GLU A 16 -7.46 17.26 3.83
N GLU A 17 -6.17 17.60 3.89
CA GLU A 17 -5.64 18.83 3.30
C GLU A 17 -4.56 18.55 2.25
N LEU A 18 -3.53 17.78 2.61
CA LEU A 18 -2.42 17.55 1.70
C LEU A 18 -2.79 16.61 0.55
N LEU A 19 -3.44 15.49 0.83
CA LEU A 19 -3.79 14.48 -0.16
C LEU A 19 -4.73 15.03 -1.26
N PRO A 20 -5.80 15.79 -0.96
CA PRO A 20 -6.59 16.48 -1.98
C PRO A 20 -5.77 17.45 -2.83
N ALA A 21 -4.86 18.21 -2.22
CA ALA A 21 -4.01 19.13 -2.95
C ALA A 21 -3.03 18.41 -3.89
N LEU A 22 -2.48 17.26 -3.46
CA LEU A 22 -1.65 16.41 -4.30
C LEU A 22 -2.47 15.81 -5.44
N PHE A 23 -3.66 15.31 -5.16
CA PHE A 23 -4.54 14.70 -6.17
C PHE A 23 -5.01 15.71 -7.22
N ALA A 24 -5.32 16.95 -6.82
CA ALA A 24 -5.70 18.02 -7.73
C ALA A 24 -4.60 18.39 -8.75
N ASP A 25 -3.34 18.12 -8.42
CA ASP A 25 -2.19 18.32 -9.30
C ASP A 25 -1.94 17.12 -10.25
N LEU A 26 -2.65 15.99 -10.10
CA LEU A 26 -2.51 14.81 -10.94
C LEU A 26 -3.25 14.98 -12.27
N SER A 27 -2.58 14.60 -13.36
CA SER A 27 -3.20 14.50 -14.69
C SER A 27 -3.63 13.06 -14.94
N LEU A 28 -4.92 12.79 -14.80
CA LEU A 28 -5.50 11.46 -15.04
C LEU A 28 -5.86 11.26 -16.52
N ASP A 29 -5.52 10.09 -17.07
CA ASP A 29 -5.99 9.66 -18.38
C ASP A 29 -7.46 9.19 -18.36
N GLU A 30 -8.04 8.87 -19.52
CA GLU A 30 -9.44 8.48 -19.63
C GLU A 30 -9.76 7.21 -18.83
N ALA A 31 -8.84 6.25 -18.83
CA ALA A 31 -9.03 4.99 -18.13
C ALA A 31 -8.92 5.16 -16.61
N GLU A 32 -8.05 6.07 -16.14
CA GLU A 32 -7.93 6.44 -14.73
C GLU A 32 -9.16 7.22 -14.24
N ARG A 33 -9.75 8.10 -15.06
CA ARG A 33 -10.99 8.81 -14.72
C ARG A 33 -12.22 7.89 -14.71
N ALA A 34 -12.20 6.83 -15.49
CA ALA A 34 -13.27 5.83 -15.52
C ALA A 34 -13.27 4.91 -14.29
N LEU A 35 -12.24 4.96 -13.44
CA LEU A 35 -12.23 4.20 -12.19
C LEU A 35 -13.22 4.79 -11.19
N GLU A 36 -14.07 3.91 -10.66
CA GLU A 36 -14.86 4.17 -9.46
C GLU A 36 -14.30 3.28 -8.34
N LEU A 37 -13.80 3.89 -7.28
CA LEU A 37 -13.17 3.17 -6.17
C LEU A 37 -13.46 3.84 -4.83
N ARG A 38 -13.85 3.03 -3.84
CA ARG A 38 -13.97 3.45 -2.45
C ARG A 38 -12.84 2.82 -1.62
N VAL A 39 -11.96 3.66 -1.08
CA VAL A 39 -10.81 3.23 -0.28
C VAL A 39 -10.98 3.69 1.16
N GLY A 40 -11.17 2.74 2.07
CA GLY A 40 -11.08 2.99 3.50
C GLY A 40 -9.62 3.19 3.93
N VAL A 41 -9.39 4.09 4.86
CA VAL A 41 -8.09 4.29 5.52
C VAL A 41 -8.31 4.24 7.02
N VAL A 42 -7.61 3.34 7.70
CA VAL A 42 -7.66 3.17 9.15
C VAL A 42 -6.24 3.31 9.70
N MET A 43 -6.01 4.37 10.47
CA MET A 43 -4.73 4.62 11.14
C MET A 43 -4.89 4.50 12.64
N THR A 44 -4.11 3.60 13.25
CA THR A 44 -4.15 3.34 14.69
C THR A 44 -3.02 4.06 15.44
N GLY A 45 -3.25 4.41 16.71
CA GLY A 45 -2.28 5.10 17.56
C GLY A 45 -2.53 6.61 17.69
N PRO A 46 -1.60 7.36 18.32
CA PRO A 46 -1.79 8.77 18.63
C PRO A 46 -2.04 9.63 17.39
N GLY A 47 -3.17 10.35 17.37
CA GLY A 47 -3.57 11.19 16.23
C GLY A 47 -4.09 10.41 15.02
N GLY A 48 -4.28 9.08 15.16
CA GLY A 48 -4.90 8.25 14.15
C GLY A 48 -6.40 8.53 13.99
N GLY A 49 -7.01 7.85 13.03
CA GLY A 49 -8.40 8.05 12.67
C GLY A 49 -8.82 7.12 11.54
N GLU A 50 -10.05 7.33 11.09
CA GLU A 50 -10.63 6.58 9.98
C GLU A 50 -11.16 7.54 8.94
N TRP A 51 -10.98 7.20 7.67
CA TRP A 51 -11.46 7.96 6.53
C TRP A 51 -11.92 7.03 5.42
N THR A 52 -12.77 7.57 4.55
CA THR A 52 -13.15 6.97 3.29
C THR A 52 -12.79 7.92 2.16
N LEU A 53 -12.01 7.42 1.21
CA LEU A 53 -11.63 8.12 -0.01
C LEU A 53 -12.49 7.60 -1.16
N HIS A 54 -13.10 8.51 -1.91
CA HIS A 54 -13.97 8.19 -3.04
C HIS A 54 -13.31 8.72 -4.30
N LEU A 55 -12.89 7.83 -5.20
CA LEU A 55 -12.49 8.20 -6.55
C LEU A 55 -13.67 7.95 -7.48
N VAL A 56 -14.25 9.01 -8.05
CA VAL A 56 -15.38 8.93 -8.99
C VAL A 56 -15.14 9.93 -10.10
N ALA A 57 -15.19 9.48 -11.37
CA ALA A 57 -14.98 10.33 -12.54
C ALA A 57 -13.65 11.12 -12.52
N GLY A 58 -12.63 10.59 -11.84
CA GLY A 58 -11.35 11.27 -11.66
C GLY A 58 -11.34 12.39 -10.61
N GLU A 59 -12.37 12.48 -9.77
CA GLU A 59 -12.42 13.37 -8.62
C GLU A 59 -12.21 12.59 -7.32
N LEU A 60 -11.48 13.19 -6.37
CA LEU A 60 -11.26 12.64 -5.03
C LEU A 60 -12.19 13.32 -4.03
N GLY A 61 -13.10 12.54 -3.44
CA GLY A 61 -13.87 12.90 -2.25
C GLY A 61 -13.29 12.26 -0.99
N ILE A 62 -13.41 12.93 0.16
CA ILE A 62 -12.93 12.42 1.45
C ILE A 62 -14.01 12.61 2.50
N GLU A 63 -14.30 11.53 3.21
CA GLU A 63 -15.22 11.51 4.35
C GLU A 63 -14.51 10.97 5.59
N ARG A 64 -14.86 11.49 6.77
CA ARG A 64 -14.40 10.92 8.04
C ARG A 64 -15.21 9.69 8.40
N GLY A 65 -14.54 8.72 9.01
CA GLY A 65 -15.07 7.39 9.28
C GLY A 65 -14.78 6.43 8.12
N ARG A 66 -14.63 5.15 8.45
CA ARG A 66 -14.47 4.10 7.46
C ARG A 66 -15.82 3.53 7.05
N ASP A 67 -16.11 3.57 5.76
CA ASP A 67 -17.26 2.92 5.16
C ASP A 67 -17.03 1.40 5.05
N PRO A 68 -17.87 0.55 5.68
CA PRO A 68 -17.81 -0.89 5.54
C PRO A 68 -17.93 -1.41 4.11
N ASP A 69 -18.54 -0.65 3.21
CA ASP A 69 -18.70 -1.01 1.80
C ASP A 69 -17.51 -0.56 0.92
N SER A 70 -16.39 -0.16 1.53
CA SER A 70 -15.16 0.14 0.78
C SER A 70 -14.66 -1.09 0.01
N ASP A 71 -14.23 -0.88 -1.24
CA ASP A 71 -13.64 -1.91 -2.09
C ASP A 71 -12.28 -2.40 -1.58
N LEU A 72 -11.56 -1.48 -0.92
CA LEU A 72 -10.27 -1.72 -0.28
C LEU A 72 -10.25 -0.95 1.04
N THR A 73 -9.63 -1.48 2.08
CA THR A 73 -9.29 -0.69 3.27
C THR A 73 -7.80 -0.88 3.59
N LEU A 74 -7.08 0.23 3.72
CA LEU A 74 -5.70 0.26 4.19
C LEU A 74 -5.67 0.40 5.72
N LEU A 75 -4.89 -0.42 6.38
CA LEU A 75 -4.72 -0.42 7.83
C LEU A 75 -3.24 -0.22 8.15
N SER A 76 -2.92 0.75 8.99
CA SER A 76 -1.54 0.97 9.44
C SER A 76 -1.52 1.64 10.81
N SER A 77 -0.39 1.57 11.51
CA SER A 77 -0.18 2.44 12.66
C SER A 77 0.29 3.82 12.18
N VAL A 78 0.02 4.88 12.96
CA VAL A 78 0.58 6.21 12.66
C VAL A 78 2.10 6.19 12.66
N GLY A 79 2.74 5.31 13.45
CA GLY A 79 4.19 5.13 13.46
C GLY A 79 4.70 4.58 12.13
N ASP A 80 4.13 3.47 11.67
CA ASP A 80 4.50 2.81 10.40
C ASP A 80 4.23 3.69 9.18
N TRP A 81 3.09 4.40 9.18
CA TRP A 81 2.76 5.36 8.13
C TRP A 81 3.77 6.51 8.07
N ARG A 82 4.19 7.04 9.24
CA ARG A 82 5.20 8.11 9.31
C ARG A 82 6.57 7.63 8.87
N SER A 83 6.99 6.45 9.31
CA SER A 83 8.28 5.90 8.91
C SER A 83 8.35 5.72 7.39
N ALA A 84 7.25 5.29 6.76
CA ALA A 84 7.19 5.13 5.31
C ALA A 84 7.31 6.45 4.57
N LEU A 85 6.59 7.49 5.01
CA LEU A 85 6.53 8.77 4.31
C LEU A 85 7.74 9.69 4.56
N TRP A 86 8.22 9.78 5.81
CA TRP A 86 9.25 10.75 6.18
C TRP A 86 10.62 10.12 6.43
N GLU A 87 10.67 8.85 6.84
CA GLU A 87 11.94 8.16 7.13
C GLU A 87 12.37 7.22 5.99
N GLY A 88 11.51 7.03 4.98
CA GLY A 88 11.76 6.14 3.85
C GLY A 88 11.76 4.66 4.21
N ARG A 89 11.03 4.26 5.27
CA ARG A 89 11.06 2.91 5.84
C ARG A 89 9.69 2.23 5.89
N PRO A 90 9.56 1.02 5.31
CA PRO A 90 10.53 0.32 4.49
C PRO A 90 10.61 0.97 3.10
N GLY A 91 11.80 0.98 2.49
CA GLY A 91 12.03 1.62 1.19
C GLY A 91 11.08 1.13 0.10
N LEU A 92 10.72 -0.15 0.14
CA LEU A 92 9.75 -0.75 -0.81
C LEU A 92 8.38 -0.05 -0.78
N VAL A 93 7.92 0.35 0.41
CA VAL A 93 6.60 0.99 0.58
C VAL A 93 6.73 2.50 0.40
N ALA A 94 7.80 3.10 0.92
CA ALA A 94 8.11 4.51 0.72
C ALA A 94 8.19 4.88 -0.77
N ASP A 95 8.78 4.01 -1.60
CA ASP A 95 8.86 4.19 -3.05
C ASP A 95 7.50 4.04 -3.73
N ALA A 96 6.71 3.02 -3.36
CA ALA A 96 5.36 2.86 -3.91
C ALA A 96 4.49 4.08 -3.61
N VAL A 97 4.60 4.62 -2.40
CA VAL A 97 3.91 5.84 -1.99
C VAL A 97 4.49 7.06 -2.71
N THR A 98 5.81 7.16 -2.87
CA THR A 98 6.44 8.26 -3.61
C THR A 98 6.04 8.26 -5.09
N VAL A 99 6.01 7.11 -5.74
CA VAL A 99 5.51 6.95 -7.12
C VAL A 99 4.05 7.37 -7.22
N ALA A 100 3.21 6.92 -6.27
CA ALA A 100 1.80 7.31 -6.23
C ALA A 100 1.61 8.82 -6.00
N LEU A 101 2.38 9.43 -5.09
CA LEU A 101 2.26 10.85 -4.75
C LEU A 101 2.92 11.77 -5.78
N ARG A 102 3.96 11.31 -6.48
CA ARG A 102 4.67 12.13 -7.48
C ARG A 102 4.02 12.16 -8.85
N GLY A 103 3.06 11.26 -9.10
CA GLY A 103 2.52 11.05 -10.45
C GLY A 103 3.57 10.63 -11.48
N ASP A 104 4.81 10.37 -11.04
CA ASP A 104 5.90 9.92 -11.88
C ASP A 104 5.63 8.46 -12.22
N ARG A 105 5.25 8.21 -13.48
CA ARG A 105 5.28 6.86 -14.03
C ARG A 105 6.74 6.39 -13.98
N PRO A 106 7.06 5.24 -13.34
CA PRO A 106 8.39 4.66 -13.43
C PRO A 106 8.86 4.66 -14.88
N ALA A 107 10.03 5.25 -15.13
CA ALA A 107 10.60 5.32 -16.47
C ALA A 107 10.74 3.90 -17.03
N GLY A 108 9.95 3.59 -18.07
CA GLY A 108 9.91 2.26 -18.68
C GLY A 108 8.59 1.50 -18.54
N LEU A 109 7.55 2.06 -17.90
CA LEU A 109 6.19 1.54 -18.03
C LEU A 109 5.59 1.92 -19.40
N PRO A 110 5.13 0.95 -20.21
CA PRO A 110 4.47 1.24 -21.48
C PRO A 110 3.18 2.03 -21.30
N HIS A 111 2.80 2.79 -22.33
CA HIS A 111 1.51 3.47 -22.40
C HIS A 111 0.35 2.46 -22.30
N ARG A 112 -0.55 2.68 -21.35
CA ARG A 112 -1.83 1.96 -21.21
C ARG A 112 -2.67 2.19 -22.46
N ARG A 113 -3.26 1.12 -23.01
CA ARG A 113 -4.22 1.20 -24.11
C ARG A 113 -5.63 1.45 -23.58
N ASP A 114 -6.41 2.22 -24.33
CA ASP A 114 -7.75 2.70 -23.97
C ASP A 114 -8.75 1.57 -23.68
N GLY A 115 -9.42 1.66 -22.53
CA GLY A 115 -10.53 0.79 -22.11
C GLY A 115 -10.63 0.62 -20.58
N PRO A 116 -11.84 0.41 -20.03
CA PRO A 116 -12.00 0.05 -18.63
C PRO A 116 -11.31 -1.29 -18.36
N VAL A 117 -10.44 -1.33 -17.36
CA VAL A 117 -9.81 -2.58 -16.93
C VAL A 117 -10.80 -3.26 -16.00
N GLU A 118 -11.55 -4.22 -16.54
CA GLU A 118 -12.16 -5.25 -15.70
C GLU A 118 -11.03 -6.16 -15.22
N ILE A 119 -10.66 -6.08 -13.94
CA ILE A 119 -9.73 -7.02 -13.31
C ILE A 119 -10.55 -8.26 -12.93
N PRO A 120 -10.48 -9.37 -13.69
CA PRO A 120 -11.32 -10.52 -13.42
C PRO A 120 -10.96 -11.10 -12.05
N GLY A 121 -11.96 -11.27 -11.18
CA GLY A 121 -11.78 -11.86 -9.85
C GLY A 121 -11.41 -10.87 -8.73
N LEU A 122 -11.19 -9.58 -8.99
CA LEU A 122 -10.99 -8.59 -7.92
C LEU A 122 -12.24 -8.50 -7.02
N SER A 123 -13.43 -8.55 -7.64
CA SER A 123 -14.72 -8.59 -6.94
C SER A 123 -14.92 -9.83 -6.08
N ASP A 124 -14.16 -10.91 -6.33
CA ASP A 124 -14.24 -12.18 -5.61
C ASP A 124 -13.21 -12.27 -4.49
N LEU A 125 -12.20 -11.39 -4.50
CA LEU A 125 -11.20 -11.31 -3.44
C LEU A 125 -11.83 -10.76 -2.16
N ARG A 126 -11.76 -11.54 -1.08
CA ARG A 126 -12.18 -11.11 0.26
C ARG A 126 -11.15 -11.55 1.28
N GLY A 127 -10.73 -10.62 2.13
CA GLY A 127 -9.88 -10.93 3.28
C GLY A 127 -8.89 -9.83 3.59
N LEU A 128 -8.38 -9.88 4.83
CA LEU A 128 -7.31 -9.02 5.30
C LEU A 128 -5.97 -9.73 5.06
N VAL A 129 -5.12 -9.10 4.26
CA VAL A 129 -3.72 -9.47 4.07
C VAL A 129 -2.84 -8.51 4.85
N GLU A 130 -1.95 -9.01 5.69
CA GLU A 130 -0.93 -8.21 6.37
C GLU A 130 0.42 -8.37 5.67
N ILE A 131 1.12 -7.26 5.41
CA ILE A 131 2.52 -7.26 5.01
C ILE A 131 3.34 -6.82 6.21
N VAL A 132 4.33 -7.62 6.59
CA VAL A 132 5.22 -7.38 7.72
C VAL A 132 6.66 -7.32 7.22
N VAL A 133 7.32 -6.18 7.41
CA VAL A 133 8.75 -6.04 7.16
C VAL A 133 9.49 -6.08 8.49
N GLU A 134 10.23 -7.15 8.69
CA GLU A 134 10.98 -7.41 9.92
C GLU A 134 12.29 -6.61 9.88
N ASP A 135 12.43 -5.65 10.79
CA ASP A 135 13.67 -4.88 10.90
C ASP A 135 14.69 -5.63 11.77
N ALA A 136 15.57 -6.38 11.11
CA ALA A 136 16.70 -7.07 11.75
C ALA A 136 17.85 -6.12 12.14
N GLY A 137 17.92 -4.93 11.52
CA GLY A 137 19.02 -3.97 11.67
C GLY A 137 18.91 -3.16 12.95
N ASP A 138 17.71 -2.70 13.28
CA ASP A 138 17.48 -1.97 14.52
C ASP A 138 17.41 -2.89 15.75
N ALA A 139 17.23 -4.21 15.63
CA ALA A 139 17.24 -5.10 16.79
C ALA A 139 18.52 -5.00 17.66
N ARG A 140 19.68 -4.65 17.06
CA ARG A 140 20.94 -4.40 17.79
C ARG A 140 21.02 -3.00 18.43
N ARG A 141 20.48 -1.96 17.80
CA ARG A 141 20.41 -0.60 18.39
C ARG A 141 19.28 -0.45 19.41
N ALA A 142 18.13 -1.03 19.10
CA ALA A 142 17.00 -1.33 19.99
C ALA A 142 17.45 -2.02 21.28
N ALA A 143 18.34 -3.01 21.19
CA ALA A 143 18.89 -3.69 22.35
C ALA A 143 19.79 -2.79 23.21
N ASP A 144 20.54 -1.87 22.59
CA ASP A 144 21.39 -0.89 23.28
C ASP A 144 20.58 0.27 23.90
N GLU A 145 19.41 0.61 23.35
CA GLU A 145 18.55 1.71 23.81
C GLU A 145 17.28 1.26 24.56
N GLY A 146 17.04 -0.06 24.66
CA GLY A 146 15.85 -0.64 25.31
C GLY A 146 14.53 -0.36 24.58
N VAL A 147 14.58 0.13 23.34
CA VAL A 147 13.40 0.40 22.50
C VAL A 147 13.18 -0.82 21.62
N PRO A 148 12.06 -1.55 21.68
CA PRO A 148 11.84 -2.66 20.77
C PRO A 148 11.90 -2.18 19.31
N SER A 149 12.77 -2.79 18.49
CA SER A 149 12.66 -2.70 17.03
C SER A 149 11.29 -3.28 16.67
N ALA A 150 10.35 -2.42 16.29
CA ALA A 150 9.01 -2.86 15.94
C ALA A 150 9.00 -3.25 14.45
N ASP A 151 8.55 -4.46 14.14
CA ASP A 151 8.28 -4.83 12.76
C ASP A 151 7.36 -3.80 12.13
N TRP A 152 7.70 -3.35 10.93
CA TRP A 152 6.84 -2.45 10.17
C TRP A 152 5.66 -3.22 9.57
N ARG A 153 4.45 -2.66 9.64
CA ARG A 153 3.22 -3.36 9.24
C ARG A 153 2.28 -2.51 8.40
N VAL A 154 1.66 -3.15 7.40
CA VAL A 154 0.47 -2.64 6.72
C VAL A 154 -0.53 -3.77 6.46
N GLY A 155 -1.79 -3.52 6.79
CA GLY A 155 -2.91 -4.38 6.45
C GLY A 155 -3.64 -3.85 5.22
N ILE A 156 -4.10 -4.76 4.39
CA ILE A 156 -4.94 -4.48 3.22
C ILE A 156 -6.14 -5.41 3.30
N LEU A 157 -7.30 -4.86 3.67
CA LEU A 157 -8.58 -5.55 3.60
C LEU A 157 -9.15 -5.37 2.20
N ILE A 158 -9.39 -6.48 1.50
CA ILE A 158 -9.95 -6.49 0.15
C ILE A 158 -11.43 -6.81 0.25
N GLY A 159 -12.24 -5.93 -0.35
CA GLY A 159 -13.69 -5.98 -0.42
C GLY A 159 -14.44 -5.49 0.84
N PRO A 160 -15.77 -5.40 0.74
CA PRO A 160 -16.63 -4.91 1.80
C PRO A 160 -16.70 -5.86 3.00
N GLY A 161 -17.06 -5.30 4.15
CA GLY A 161 -17.29 -6.01 5.40
C GLY A 161 -16.53 -5.42 6.58
N PRO A 162 -16.69 -5.98 7.80
CA PRO A 162 -15.95 -5.54 8.97
C PRO A 162 -14.46 -5.88 8.83
N ILE A 163 -13.61 -5.11 9.53
CA ILE A 163 -12.20 -5.46 9.69
C ILE A 163 -12.10 -6.70 10.59
N PRO A 164 -11.50 -7.80 10.13
CA PRO A 164 -11.28 -8.98 10.95
C PRO A 164 -10.31 -8.70 12.11
N ASP A 165 -10.48 -9.39 13.24
CA ASP A 165 -9.58 -9.26 14.41
C ASP A 165 -8.15 -9.76 14.14
N ALA A 166 -7.96 -10.58 13.09
CA ALA A 166 -6.68 -11.11 12.67
C ALA A 166 -6.60 -11.20 11.14
N PRO A 167 -5.43 -10.99 10.54
CA PRO A 167 -5.25 -11.17 9.10
C PRO A 167 -5.45 -12.64 8.73
N GLN A 168 -6.17 -12.88 7.63
CA GLN A 168 -6.35 -14.21 7.05
C GLN A 168 -5.08 -14.69 6.35
N ALA A 169 -4.24 -13.77 5.89
CA ALA A 169 -2.97 -14.05 5.25
C ALA A 169 -1.91 -13.04 5.68
N SER A 170 -0.66 -13.47 5.84
CA SER A 170 0.46 -12.57 6.05
C SER A 170 1.64 -12.86 5.13
N ILE A 171 2.27 -11.79 4.63
CA ILE A 171 3.49 -11.80 3.84
C ILE A 171 4.58 -11.20 4.73
N ARG A 172 5.61 -11.98 5.05
CA ARG A 172 6.69 -11.55 5.94
C ARG A 172 8.04 -11.61 5.23
N LEU A 173 8.86 -10.58 5.38
CA LEU A 173 10.21 -10.53 4.84
C LEU A 173 11.09 -9.62 5.69
N GLY A 174 12.41 -9.84 5.69
CA GLY A 174 13.35 -8.93 6.33
C GLY A 174 13.47 -7.61 5.58
N ALA A 175 13.89 -6.55 6.29
CA ALA A 175 14.15 -5.24 5.69
C ALA A 175 15.20 -5.30 4.57
N ASP A 176 16.27 -6.08 4.76
CA ASP A 176 17.32 -6.27 3.74
C ASP A 176 16.79 -6.98 2.49
N GLU A 177 15.95 -8.01 2.67
CA GLU A 177 15.27 -8.69 1.57
C GLU A 177 14.30 -7.78 0.83
N ALA A 178 13.51 -6.98 1.55
CA ALA A 178 12.59 -6.01 0.96
C ALA A 178 13.35 -5.00 0.09
N GLU A 179 14.51 -4.56 0.57
CA GLU A 179 15.41 -3.65 -0.13
C GLU A 179 16.09 -4.30 -1.34
N ALA A 180 16.53 -5.56 -1.22
CA ALA A 180 17.10 -6.31 -2.33
C ALA A 180 16.06 -6.56 -3.44
N ILE A 181 14.81 -6.89 -3.05
CA ILE A 181 13.68 -7.02 -3.98
C ILE A 181 13.41 -5.68 -4.68
N ARG A 182 13.36 -4.59 -3.91
CA ARG A 182 13.17 -3.22 -4.42
C ARG A 182 14.22 -2.84 -5.47
N ARG A 183 15.49 -3.18 -5.22
CA ARG A 183 16.61 -2.91 -6.15
C ARG A 183 16.70 -3.89 -7.33
N GLY A 184 15.83 -4.91 -7.37
CA GLY A 184 15.88 -5.98 -8.37
C GLY A 184 17.05 -6.95 -8.20
N GLU A 185 17.75 -6.89 -7.07
CA GLU A 185 18.87 -7.78 -6.72
C GLU A 185 18.40 -9.15 -6.21
N LEU A 186 17.15 -9.22 -5.73
CA LEU A 186 16.50 -10.45 -5.27
C LEU A 186 15.15 -10.62 -5.95
N HIS A 187 14.92 -11.75 -6.61
CA HIS A 187 13.62 -12.04 -7.17
C HIS A 187 12.63 -12.50 -6.07
N PRO A 188 11.38 -11.99 -5.99
CA PRO A 188 10.43 -12.38 -4.94
C PRO A 188 10.17 -13.89 -4.83
N LEU A 189 10.09 -14.59 -5.97
CA LEU A 189 9.94 -16.05 -5.99
C LEU A 189 11.17 -16.77 -5.43
N GLU A 190 12.38 -16.24 -5.65
CA GLU A 190 13.60 -16.79 -5.06
C GLU A 190 13.61 -16.58 -3.54
N ALA A 191 13.21 -15.39 -3.08
CA ALA A 191 13.06 -15.11 -1.66
C ALA A 191 12.07 -16.09 -1.00
N LEU A 192 10.96 -16.40 -1.66
CA LEU A 192 9.97 -17.36 -1.19
C LEU A 192 10.55 -18.79 -1.11
N ILE A 193 11.16 -19.28 -2.19
CA ILE A 193 11.73 -20.64 -2.25
C ILE A 193 12.86 -20.82 -1.22
N THR A 194 13.63 -19.77 -0.96
CA THR A 194 14.72 -19.78 0.03
C THR A 194 14.25 -19.55 1.47
N GLY A 195 12.95 -19.30 1.69
CA GLY A 195 12.36 -19.03 3.00
C GLY A 195 12.66 -17.64 3.57
N ARG A 196 13.28 -16.76 2.77
CA ARG A 196 13.55 -15.35 3.08
C ARG A 196 12.29 -14.48 3.02
N LEU A 197 11.34 -14.85 2.16
CA LEU A 197 9.97 -14.37 2.16
C LEU A 197 9.08 -15.51 2.66
N ARG A 198 8.26 -15.23 3.66
CA ARG A 198 7.37 -16.20 4.30
C ARG A 198 5.92 -15.82 4.04
N LEU A 199 5.11 -16.83 3.74
CA LEU A 199 3.68 -16.70 3.54
C LEU A 199 2.99 -17.55 4.61
N ASP A 200 2.11 -16.94 5.39
CA ASP A 200 1.32 -17.63 6.41
C ASP A 200 -0.17 -17.37 6.17
N GLY A 201 -1.03 -18.35 6.49
CA GLY A 201 -2.48 -18.23 6.37
C GLY A 201 -3.05 -18.72 5.04
N ASP A 202 -4.05 -18.01 4.51
CA ASP A 202 -4.77 -18.37 3.29
C ASP A 202 -3.90 -18.15 2.03
N LEU A 203 -3.25 -19.22 1.58
CA LEU A 203 -2.45 -19.21 0.36
C LEU A 203 -3.30 -18.95 -0.89
N GLY A 204 -4.59 -19.30 -0.90
CA GLY A 204 -5.50 -19.02 -2.01
C GLY A 204 -5.64 -17.51 -2.23
N LEU A 205 -5.88 -16.78 -1.14
CA LEU A 205 -5.94 -15.31 -1.15
C LEU A 205 -4.64 -14.68 -1.65
N ILE A 206 -3.48 -15.16 -1.17
CA ILE A 206 -2.17 -14.65 -1.58
C ILE A 206 -1.91 -14.89 -3.08
N LEU A 207 -2.21 -16.09 -3.58
CA LEU A 207 -2.02 -16.43 -5.00
C LEU A 207 -2.96 -15.64 -5.91
N GLN A 208 -4.19 -15.40 -5.48
CA GLN A 208 -5.12 -14.56 -6.21
C GLN A 208 -4.66 -13.09 -6.23
N LEU A 209 -4.14 -12.56 -5.12
CA LEU A 209 -3.53 -11.23 -5.07
C LEU A 209 -2.33 -11.12 -6.04
N GLN A 210 -1.47 -12.14 -6.07
CA GLN A 210 -0.38 -12.21 -7.03
C GLN A 210 -0.89 -12.23 -8.48
N ALA A 211 -1.93 -13.00 -8.79
CA ALA A 211 -2.52 -13.05 -10.13
C ALA A 211 -3.09 -11.70 -10.56
N VAL A 212 -3.71 -10.95 -9.63
CA VAL A 212 -4.15 -9.57 -9.86
C VAL A 212 -2.96 -8.65 -10.13
N ALA A 213 -1.93 -8.66 -9.29
CA ALA A 213 -0.73 -7.84 -9.47
C ALA A 213 -0.01 -8.15 -10.81
N MET A 214 0.04 -9.43 -11.20
CA MET A 214 0.59 -9.85 -12.50
C MET A 214 -0.28 -9.40 -13.67
N THR A 215 -1.61 -9.47 -13.56
CA THR A 215 -2.53 -8.97 -14.60
C THR A 215 -2.36 -7.45 -14.77
N LEU A 216 -2.23 -6.71 -13.67
CA LEU A 216 -1.92 -5.28 -13.69
C LEU A 216 -0.55 -4.99 -14.35
N SER A 217 0.44 -5.85 -14.14
CA SER A 217 1.77 -5.74 -14.76
C SER A 217 1.78 -6.16 -16.25
N MET A 218 1.00 -7.17 -16.63
CA MET A 218 0.97 -7.75 -17.98
C MET A 218 0.03 -7.02 -18.95
N THR A 219 -1.07 -6.45 -18.47
CA THR A 219 -1.93 -5.54 -19.26
C THR A 219 -1.16 -4.27 -19.65
N THR A 220 -0.11 -3.98 -18.90
CA THR A 220 0.85 -2.89 -19.12
C THR A 220 2.06 -3.33 -19.98
N GLY A 221 2.18 -4.61 -20.37
CA GLY A 221 3.43 -5.19 -20.91
C GLY A 221 3.41 -5.73 -22.35
N ARG A 222 2.37 -5.46 -23.17
CA ARG A 222 2.34 -5.86 -24.60
C ARG A 222 2.17 -4.64 -25.52
N GLY A 223 3.27 -3.98 -25.83
CA GLY A 223 3.38 -2.93 -26.84
C GLY A 223 4.82 -2.67 -27.22
#